data_AF-A0A125Q901-F1
#
_entry.id   AF-A0A125Q901-F1
#
_cell.length_a   1.000
_cell.length_b   1.000
_cell.length_c   1.000
_cell.angle_alpha   90.00
_cell.angle_beta   90.00
_cell.angle_gamma   90.00
#
_symmetry.space_group_name_H-M   'P 1'
#
loop_
_entity.id
_entity.type
_entity.pdbx_description
1 polymer ?
#
loop_
_entity_poly.entity_id
_entity_poly.type
_entity_poly.pdbx_seq_one_letter_code
_entity_poly.pdbx_strand_id
1 'polypeptide(L)'
;MDMQILQALKSDTQKANFVGIAATNLSSRDELIAQLCEISSTGRLQPGLRALTDYVGASHYLLARADLVQEVGLDFVVSSDWPFDLVTNLAHTFVGGFARATEIEKCMQLFQPHFALLPDSADAPDGASRQYCSLMFNIGRSRLVLMFLFDDGFILSQERLRDVGLLSAYFTSFLQCGAAKADRDFELTDRELECLFWIAEGKTSDEIAMILGISRNTINNYITSVMRKTATKTRSEAIAFAVRNNLV
;
A
#
# COMPACT_ATOMS: atom_id res chain seq x y z
N MET A 1 0.74 -40.70 9.10
CA MET A 1 -0.14 -41.43 8.16
C MET A 1 -1.45 -40.70 7.98
N ASP A 2 -1.57 -39.73 7.08
CA ASP A 2 -0.64 -38.72 6.58
C ASP A 2 -1.48 -37.86 5.63
N MET A 3 -1.52 -36.56 5.88
CA MET A 3 -1.24 -35.48 4.92
C MET A 3 -1.74 -35.56 3.45
N GLN A 4 -2.68 -36.42 3.09
CA GLN A 4 -3.16 -36.59 1.70
C GLN A 4 -4.62 -36.19 1.49
N ILE A 5 -5.47 -36.17 2.53
CA ILE A 5 -6.90 -35.89 2.33
C ILE A 5 -7.21 -34.38 2.28
N LEU A 6 -6.35 -33.53 2.86
CA LEU A 6 -6.49 -32.07 2.80
C LEU A 6 -5.86 -31.42 1.55
N GLN A 7 -5.20 -32.20 0.69
CA GLN A 7 -4.69 -31.73 -0.61
C GLN A 7 -5.74 -31.88 -1.73
N ALA A 8 -6.76 -32.71 -1.56
CA ALA A 8 -7.73 -33.02 -2.62
C ALA A 8 -8.85 -31.99 -2.81
N LEU A 9 -8.99 -31.00 -1.92
CA LEU A 9 -9.95 -29.90 -2.04
C LEU A 9 -9.30 -28.57 -2.50
N LYS A 10 -7.99 -28.56 -2.77
CA LYS A 10 -7.26 -27.44 -3.39
C LYS A 10 -7.13 -27.53 -4.92
N SER A 11 -7.79 -28.51 -5.53
CA SER A 11 -7.66 -28.84 -6.97
C SER A 11 -8.95 -28.73 -7.77
N ASP A 12 -9.99 -28.08 -7.24
CA ASP A 12 -11.06 -27.51 -8.07
C ASP A 12 -10.65 -26.07 -8.42
N THR A 13 -9.70 -25.92 -9.34
CA THR A 13 -10.06 -25.63 -10.73
C THR A 13 -11.21 -24.61 -10.80
N GLN A 14 -10.97 -23.40 -10.26
CA GLN A 14 -11.63 -22.19 -10.75
C GLN A 14 -11.19 -21.96 -12.20
N LYS A 15 -11.68 -22.82 -13.11
CA LYS A 15 -11.81 -22.50 -14.52
C LYS A 15 -12.92 -21.46 -14.56
N ALA A 16 -12.52 -20.19 -14.52
CA ALA A 16 -13.43 -19.14 -14.84
C ALA A 16 -13.93 -19.36 -16.28
N ASN A 17 -15.25 -19.43 -16.42
CA ASN A 17 -15.94 -19.64 -17.68
C ASN A 17 -15.79 -18.35 -18.49
N PHE A 18 -14.92 -18.35 -19.50
CA PHE A 18 -14.69 -17.19 -20.37
C PHE A 18 -15.04 -17.55 -21.81
N VAL A 19 -16.11 -16.93 -22.33
CA VAL A 19 -16.43 -16.87 -23.76
C VAL A 19 -15.91 -15.52 -24.25
N GLY A 20 -14.99 -15.56 -25.21
CA GLY A 20 -14.00 -14.51 -25.42
C GLY A 20 -14.37 -13.37 -26.36
N ILE A 21 -13.69 -12.24 -26.14
CA ILE A 21 -13.33 -11.24 -27.14
C ILE A 21 -11.86 -10.83 -26.86
N ALA A 22 -10.97 -11.00 -27.83
CA ALA A 22 -9.57 -10.62 -27.72
C ALA A 22 -9.42 -9.10 -27.99
N ALA A 23 -8.90 -8.37 -27.02
CA ALA A 23 -8.59 -6.95 -27.18
C ALA A 23 -7.41 -6.75 -28.17
N THR A 24 -7.63 -5.92 -29.19
CA THR A 24 -6.86 -5.87 -30.43
C THR A 24 -5.73 -4.84 -30.47
N ASN A 25 -5.48 -4.03 -29.43
CA ASN A 25 -4.39 -3.04 -29.43
C ASN A 25 -3.83 -2.81 -28.02
N LEU A 26 -3.10 -3.78 -27.48
CA LEU A 26 -2.39 -3.57 -26.21
C LEU A 26 -0.91 -3.31 -26.48
N SER A 27 -0.36 -2.32 -25.79
CA SER A 27 1.04 -1.90 -25.90
C SER A 27 2.01 -3.04 -25.59
N SER A 28 3.18 -3.00 -26.20
CA SER A 28 4.28 -3.93 -25.90
C SER A 28 4.98 -3.57 -24.60
N ARG A 29 5.68 -4.54 -23.99
CA ARG A 29 6.41 -4.34 -22.74
C ARG A 29 7.46 -3.22 -22.83
N ASP A 30 8.16 -3.15 -23.97
CA ASP A 30 9.24 -2.17 -24.16
C ASP A 30 8.68 -0.75 -24.35
N GLU A 31 7.53 -0.60 -25.02
CA GLU A 31 6.81 0.68 -25.11
C GLU A 31 6.33 1.15 -23.74
N LEU A 32 5.80 0.25 -22.92
CA LEU A 32 5.39 0.56 -21.55
C LEU A 32 6.58 1.04 -20.71
N ILE A 33 7.73 0.34 -20.78
CA ILE A 33 8.93 0.74 -20.04
C ILE A 33 9.39 2.14 -20.48
N ALA A 34 9.41 2.42 -21.78
CA ALA A 34 9.77 3.74 -22.29
C ALA A 34 8.82 4.83 -21.77
N GLN A 35 7.51 4.59 -21.80
CA GLN A 35 6.51 5.52 -21.26
C GLN A 35 6.69 5.75 -19.75
N LEU A 36 6.91 4.70 -18.97
CA LEU A 36 7.13 4.83 -17.53
C LEU A 36 8.41 5.61 -17.21
N CYS A 37 9.49 5.42 -18.00
CA CYS A 37 10.70 6.21 -17.88
C CYS A 37 10.47 7.69 -18.17
N GLU A 38 9.73 8.04 -19.22
CA GLU A 38 9.38 9.44 -19.50
C GLU A 38 8.54 10.06 -18.37
N ILE A 39 7.51 9.34 -17.90
CA ILE A 39 6.61 9.81 -16.84
C ILE A 39 7.36 9.96 -15.52
N SER A 40 8.35 9.10 -15.23
CA SER A 40 9.14 9.17 -14.00
C SER A 40 9.82 10.54 -13.81
N SER A 41 10.18 11.23 -14.90
CA SER A 41 10.77 12.57 -14.85
C SER A 41 9.80 13.66 -14.35
N THR A 42 8.49 13.43 -14.50
CA THR A 42 7.44 14.40 -14.15
C THR A 42 6.99 14.29 -12.70
N GLY A 43 7.32 13.19 -12.00
CA GLY A 43 6.91 12.93 -10.62
C GLY A 43 5.41 12.68 -10.42
N ARG A 44 4.62 12.49 -11.50
CA ARG A 44 3.17 12.24 -11.41
C ARG A 44 2.86 10.75 -11.43
N LEU A 45 2.07 10.30 -10.46
CA LEU A 45 1.71 8.89 -10.29
C LEU A 45 0.57 8.44 -11.23
N GLN A 46 -0.45 9.28 -11.42
CA GLN A 46 -1.65 8.95 -12.21
C GLN A 46 -1.36 8.53 -13.66
N PRO A 47 -0.53 9.24 -14.45
CA PRO A 47 -0.29 8.86 -15.84
C PRO A 47 0.43 7.50 -15.96
N GLY A 48 1.33 7.19 -15.02
CA GLY A 48 2.05 5.91 -15.02
C GLY A 48 1.13 4.75 -14.63
N LEU A 49 0.25 4.94 -13.65
CA LEU A 49 -0.76 3.94 -13.31
C LEU A 49 -1.75 3.72 -14.47
N ARG A 50 -2.12 4.78 -15.19
CA ARG A 50 -2.98 4.65 -16.36
C ARG A 50 -2.30 3.87 -17.48
N ALA A 51 -1.03 4.15 -17.78
CA ALA A 51 -0.25 3.36 -18.75
C ALA A 51 -0.14 1.87 -18.37
N LEU A 52 0.04 1.57 -17.08
CA LEU A 52 0.01 0.20 -16.57
C LEU A 52 -1.37 -0.46 -16.75
N THR A 53 -2.44 0.29 -16.51
CA THR A 53 -3.83 -0.16 -16.67
C THR A 53 -4.12 -0.51 -18.13
N ASP A 54 -3.72 0.36 -19.06
CA ASP A 54 -3.86 0.17 -20.49
C ASP A 54 -3.07 -1.06 -21.00
N TYR A 55 -1.89 -1.36 -20.44
CA TYR A 55 -1.09 -2.54 -20.80
C TYR A 55 -1.73 -3.87 -20.37
N VAL A 56 -2.38 -3.91 -19.20
CA VAL A 56 -3.15 -5.09 -18.78
C VAL A 56 -4.46 -5.19 -19.57
N GLY A 57 -4.99 -4.07 -20.05
CA GLY A 57 -6.33 -3.98 -20.65
C GLY A 57 -7.43 -3.87 -19.60
N ALA A 58 -7.09 -3.30 -18.44
CA ALA A 58 -8.05 -2.93 -17.41
C ALA A 58 -8.75 -1.63 -17.81
N SER A 59 -9.98 -1.45 -17.34
CA SER A 59 -10.79 -0.24 -17.57
C SER A 59 -10.57 0.77 -16.45
N HIS A 60 -10.35 0.29 -15.23
CA HIS A 60 -10.13 1.12 -14.05
C HIS A 60 -9.05 0.55 -13.14
N TYR A 61 -8.35 1.43 -12.41
CA TYR A 61 -7.38 1.05 -11.38
C TYR A 61 -7.65 1.75 -10.05
N LEU A 62 -7.19 1.12 -8.96
CA LEU A 62 -7.19 1.66 -7.61
C LEU A 62 -5.87 1.26 -6.93
N LEU A 63 -5.06 2.23 -6.57
CA LEU A 63 -3.85 2.04 -5.77
C LEU A 63 -4.11 2.46 -4.32
N ALA A 64 -3.85 1.55 -3.39
CA ALA A 64 -4.09 1.77 -1.98
C ALA A 64 -2.94 1.25 -1.09
N ARG A 65 -2.73 1.86 0.07
CA ARG A 65 -1.80 1.45 1.13
C ARG A 65 -2.48 0.42 2.02
N ALA A 66 -1.86 -0.75 2.16
CA ALA A 66 -2.34 -1.82 3.03
C ALA A 66 -1.93 -1.63 4.50
N ASP A 67 -0.96 -0.75 4.79
CA ASP A 67 -0.49 -0.54 6.18
C ASP A 67 -1.38 0.40 6.98
N LEU A 68 -2.07 1.33 6.31
CA LEU A 68 -2.97 2.32 6.92
C LEU A 68 -4.39 1.75 7.14
N VAL A 69 -4.56 0.44 7.01
CA VAL A 69 -5.85 -0.25 7.14
C VAL A 69 -6.52 -0.03 8.52
N GLN A 70 -5.81 0.47 9.52
CA GLN A 70 -6.39 0.82 10.83
C GLN A 70 -6.97 2.24 10.91
N GLU A 71 -6.77 3.11 9.93
CA GLU A 71 -7.31 4.47 9.95
C GLU A 71 -8.76 4.50 9.44
N VAL A 72 -9.62 5.22 10.18
CA VAL A 72 -11.03 5.39 9.82
C VAL A 72 -11.10 6.41 8.69
N GLY A 73 -11.27 5.96 7.44
CA GLY A 73 -11.42 6.88 6.30
C GLY A 73 -10.93 6.30 4.98
N LEU A 74 -10.64 7.20 4.03
CA LEU A 74 -10.08 6.90 2.70
C LEU A 74 -8.59 7.23 2.60
N ASP A 75 -7.91 7.50 3.72
CA ASP A 75 -6.49 7.89 3.76
C ASP A 75 -5.56 6.77 3.26
N PHE A 76 -6.06 5.54 3.22
CA PHE A 76 -5.38 4.41 2.61
C PHE A 76 -5.37 4.48 1.06
N VAL A 77 -6.21 5.30 0.41
CA VAL A 77 -6.27 5.42 -1.05
C VAL A 77 -5.22 6.41 -1.55
N VAL A 78 -4.30 5.94 -2.39
CA VAL A 78 -3.23 6.78 -2.98
C VAL A 78 -3.70 7.44 -4.27
N SER A 79 -4.34 6.65 -5.15
CA SER A 79 -4.88 7.13 -6.43
C SER A 79 -5.91 6.14 -6.95
N SER A 80 -7.02 6.62 -7.49
CA SER A 80 -8.09 5.76 -7.99
C SER A 80 -8.86 6.39 -9.13
N ASP A 81 -9.18 5.58 -10.14
CA ASP A 81 -10.11 5.92 -11.22
C ASP A 81 -11.48 5.23 -11.01
N TRP A 82 -11.72 4.68 -9.83
CA TRP A 82 -12.96 4.00 -9.46
C TRP A 82 -14.02 5.01 -8.97
N PRO A 83 -15.32 4.75 -9.19
CA PRO A 83 -16.38 5.57 -8.59
C PRO A 83 -16.24 5.66 -7.07
N PHE A 84 -16.48 6.86 -6.52
CA PHE A 84 -16.29 7.13 -5.09
C PHE A 84 -17.08 6.18 -4.18
N ASP A 85 -18.35 5.90 -4.54
CA ASP A 85 -19.22 5.02 -3.76
C ASP A 85 -18.71 3.57 -3.75
N LEU A 86 -18.10 3.12 -4.85
CA LEU A 86 -17.48 1.80 -4.98
C LEU A 86 -16.25 1.68 -4.07
N VAL A 87 -15.38 2.70 -4.08
CA VAL A 87 -14.18 2.75 -3.22
C VAL A 87 -14.57 2.76 -1.74
N THR A 88 -15.60 3.53 -1.37
CA THR A 88 -16.08 3.63 0.01
C THR A 88 -16.66 2.31 0.50
N ASN A 89 -17.49 1.64 -0.31
CA ASN A 89 -18.03 0.32 0.02
C ASN A 89 -16.94 -0.76 0.11
N LEU A 90 -15.94 -0.69 -0.79
CA LEU A 90 -14.82 -1.62 -0.78
C LEU A 90 -13.91 -1.41 0.43
N ALA A 91 -13.68 -0.15 0.85
CA ALA A 91 -12.86 0.19 2.03
C ALA A 91 -13.29 -0.58 3.28
N HIS A 92 -14.59 -0.56 3.58
CA HIS A 92 -15.16 -1.27 4.74
C HIS A 92 -14.88 -2.77 4.72
N THR A 93 -14.96 -3.39 3.54
CA THR A 93 -14.75 -4.84 3.37
C THR A 93 -13.26 -5.18 3.36
N PHE A 94 -12.46 -4.38 2.67
CA PHE A 94 -11.03 -4.56 2.47
C PHE A 94 -10.27 -4.46 3.78
N VAL A 95 -10.59 -3.46 4.61
CA VAL A 95 -9.99 -3.30 5.94
C VAL A 95 -10.21 -4.53 6.82
N GLY A 96 -11.43 -5.08 6.79
CA GLY A 96 -11.79 -6.27 7.56
C GLY A 96 -11.08 -7.55 7.11
N GLY A 97 -10.88 -7.73 5.80
CA GLY A 97 -10.15 -8.88 5.24
C GLY A 97 -8.66 -8.82 5.52
N PHE A 98 -8.06 -7.64 5.32
CA PHE A 98 -6.62 -7.44 5.48
C PHE A 98 -6.14 -7.52 6.93
N ALA A 99 -6.99 -7.09 7.88
CA ALA A 99 -6.71 -7.21 9.31
C ALA A 99 -6.72 -8.67 9.82
N ARG A 100 -7.43 -9.57 9.13
CA ARG A 100 -7.57 -10.99 9.52
C ARG A 100 -6.47 -11.89 8.95
N ALA A 101 -5.82 -11.48 7.87
CA ALA A 101 -4.73 -12.24 7.27
C ALA A 101 -3.46 -12.19 8.13
N THR A 102 -2.78 -13.32 8.25
CA THR A 102 -1.49 -13.38 8.94
C THR A 102 -0.40 -12.67 8.14
N GLU A 103 0.65 -12.20 8.81
CA GLU A 103 1.78 -11.56 8.13
C GLU A 103 2.50 -12.50 7.16
N ILE A 104 2.51 -13.80 7.45
CA ILE A 104 3.06 -14.83 6.54
C ILE A 104 2.21 -14.94 5.27
N GLU A 105 0.88 -14.98 5.39
CA GLU A 105 -0.02 -15.02 4.23
C GLU A 105 0.14 -13.79 3.35
N LYS A 106 0.24 -12.59 3.95
CA LYS A 106 0.49 -11.34 3.23
C LYS A 106 1.81 -11.40 2.46
N CYS A 107 2.88 -11.92 3.06
CA CYS A 107 4.17 -12.10 2.39
C CYS A 107 4.09 -13.11 1.24
N MET A 108 3.31 -14.19 1.39
CA MET A 108 3.14 -15.20 0.34
C MET A 108 2.31 -14.70 -0.85
N GLN A 109 1.49 -13.67 -0.64
CA GLN A 109 0.65 -13.03 -1.68
C GLN A 109 1.39 -11.95 -2.49
N LEU A 110 2.65 -11.63 -2.16
CA LEU A 110 3.42 -10.63 -2.90
C LEU A 110 3.59 -11.02 -4.37
N PHE A 111 3.27 -10.07 -5.25
CA PHE A 111 3.26 -10.22 -6.71
C PHE A 111 2.36 -11.36 -7.24
N GLN A 112 1.51 -11.95 -6.39
CA GLN A 112 0.53 -12.92 -6.82
C GLN A 112 -0.79 -12.20 -7.15
N PRO A 113 -1.31 -12.33 -8.38
CA PRO A 113 -2.62 -11.80 -8.69
C PRO A 113 -3.69 -12.58 -7.94
N HIS A 114 -4.51 -11.87 -7.18
CA HIS A 114 -5.65 -12.42 -6.46
C HIS A 114 -6.94 -11.89 -7.10
N PHE A 115 -7.86 -12.80 -7.42
CA PHE A 115 -9.14 -12.46 -8.04
C PHE A 115 -10.24 -12.57 -7.00
N ALA A 116 -11.04 -11.50 -6.90
CA ALA A 116 -12.16 -11.44 -5.98
C ALA A 116 -13.36 -10.74 -6.64
N LEU A 117 -14.54 -10.99 -6.09
CA LEU A 117 -15.78 -10.35 -6.53
C LEU A 117 -16.03 -9.09 -5.72
N LEU A 118 -16.58 -8.07 -6.39
CA LEU A 118 -17.12 -6.88 -5.73
C LEU A 118 -18.28 -7.28 -4.80
N PRO A 119 -18.40 -6.63 -3.63
CA PRO A 119 -19.52 -6.86 -2.72
C PRO A 119 -20.88 -6.71 -3.42
N ASP A 120 -21.88 -7.47 -3.00
CA ASP A 120 -23.24 -7.40 -3.58
C ASP A 120 -23.92 -6.04 -3.40
N SER A 121 -23.43 -5.23 -2.46
CA SER A 121 -23.90 -3.88 -2.20
C SER A 121 -23.28 -2.80 -3.08
N ALA A 122 -22.34 -3.16 -3.97
CA ALA A 122 -21.58 -2.20 -4.74
C ALA A 122 -21.87 -2.32 -6.24
N ASP A 123 -22.29 -1.21 -6.85
CA ASP A 123 -22.56 -1.14 -8.29
C ASP A 123 -21.23 -1.06 -9.05
N ALA A 124 -21.05 -1.98 -9.99
CA ALA A 124 -19.93 -1.93 -10.93
C ALA A 124 -20.19 -0.81 -11.97
N PRO A 125 -19.15 -0.05 -12.37
CA PRO A 125 -19.29 0.94 -13.43
C PRO A 125 -19.74 0.30 -14.75
N ASP A 126 -20.45 1.08 -15.57
CA ASP A 126 -21.08 0.61 -16.82
C ASP A 126 -20.09 -0.11 -17.74
N GLY A 127 -20.36 -1.39 -18.03
CA GLY A 127 -19.53 -2.23 -18.91
C GLY A 127 -18.43 -3.02 -18.21
N ALA A 128 -18.17 -2.77 -16.93
CA ALA A 128 -17.15 -3.47 -16.16
C ALA A 128 -17.68 -4.76 -15.50
N SER A 129 -16.83 -5.77 -15.43
CA SER A 129 -17.08 -7.02 -14.71
C SER A 129 -17.13 -6.77 -13.19
N ARG A 130 -17.93 -7.58 -12.49
CA ARG A 130 -17.96 -7.60 -11.01
C ARG A 130 -16.73 -8.27 -10.39
N GLN A 131 -15.80 -8.77 -11.19
CA GLN A 131 -14.52 -9.32 -10.74
C GLN A 131 -13.42 -8.29 -10.82
N TYR A 132 -12.65 -8.15 -9.74
CA TYR A 132 -11.44 -7.34 -9.71
C TYR A 132 -10.21 -8.21 -9.44
N CYS A 133 -9.06 -7.80 -9.99
CA CYS A 133 -7.77 -8.40 -9.69
C CYS A 133 -7.02 -7.47 -8.75
N SER A 134 -6.59 -7.97 -7.59
CA SER A 134 -5.67 -7.28 -6.71
C SER A 134 -4.27 -7.86 -6.84
N LEU A 135 -3.27 -6.99 -6.85
CA LEU A 135 -1.87 -7.33 -6.84
C LEU A 135 -1.18 -6.57 -5.72
N MET A 136 -0.51 -7.31 -4.86
CA MET A 136 0.18 -6.77 -3.70
C MET A 136 1.67 -6.66 -3.94
N PHE A 137 2.24 -5.54 -3.53
CA PHE A 137 3.68 -5.30 -3.61
C PHE A 137 4.14 -4.38 -2.50
N ASN A 138 5.43 -4.48 -2.17
CA ASN A 138 6.03 -3.71 -1.10
C ASN A 138 7.06 -2.73 -1.68
N ILE A 139 7.09 -1.53 -1.10
CA ILE A 139 8.08 -0.51 -1.39
C ILE A 139 8.67 -0.05 -0.06
N GLY A 140 9.90 -0.49 0.22
CA GLY A 140 10.53 -0.25 1.51
C GLY A 140 9.69 -0.83 2.65
N ARG A 141 9.13 0.05 3.49
CA ARG A 141 8.25 -0.31 4.61
C ARG A 141 6.75 -0.22 4.26
N SER A 142 6.42 0.37 3.12
CA SER A 142 5.04 0.57 2.69
C SER A 142 4.55 -0.60 1.85
N ARG A 143 3.46 -1.23 2.24
CA ARG A 143 2.72 -2.24 1.49
C ARG A 143 1.63 -1.56 0.68
N LEU A 144 1.63 -1.84 -0.61
CA LEU A 144 0.68 -1.30 -1.56
C LEU A 144 -0.11 -2.44 -2.20
N VAL A 145 -1.37 -2.14 -2.51
CA VAL A 145 -2.25 -2.99 -3.30
C VAL A 145 -2.70 -2.19 -4.49
N LEU A 146 -2.48 -2.74 -5.67
CA LEU A 146 -3.03 -2.24 -6.92
C LEU A 146 -4.17 -3.16 -7.33
N MET A 147 -5.36 -2.59 -7.47
CA MET A 147 -6.55 -3.28 -7.90
C MET A 147 -6.92 -2.84 -9.31
N PHE A 148 -7.33 -3.80 -10.13
CA PHE A 148 -7.77 -3.58 -11.50
C PHE A 148 -9.19 -4.09 -11.68
N LEU A 149 -9.97 -3.31 -12.41
CA LEU A 149 -11.29 -3.70 -12.89
C LEU A 149 -11.22 -3.88 -14.41
N PHE A 150 -11.85 -4.94 -14.91
CA PHE A 150 -11.82 -5.31 -16.33
C PHE A 150 -13.22 -5.23 -16.93
N ASP A 151 -13.29 -4.99 -18.23
CA ASP A 151 -14.53 -5.13 -18.99
C ASP A 151 -15.01 -6.58 -19.01
N ASP A 152 -16.32 -6.77 -19.14
CA ASP A 152 -16.90 -8.11 -19.19
C ASP A 152 -16.38 -8.91 -20.40
N GLY A 153 -15.94 -10.14 -20.17
CA GLY A 153 -15.39 -11.03 -21.21
C GLY A 153 -13.91 -10.79 -21.60
N PHE A 154 -13.18 -9.92 -20.90
CA PHE A 154 -11.74 -9.69 -21.16
C PHE A 154 -10.87 -10.90 -20.78
N ILE A 155 -9.88 -11.23 -21.64
CA ILE A 155 -8.94 -12.34 -21.40
C ILE A 155 -7.63 -11.81 -20.80
N LEU A 156 -7.36 -12.22 -19.57
CA LEU A 156 -6.16 -11.84 -18.83
C LEU A 156 -4.95 -12.72 -19.19
N SER A 157 -3.86 -12.09 -19.64
CA SER A 157 -2.57 -12.76 -19.76
C SER A 157 -1.84 -12.75 -18.42
N GLN A 158 -1.48 -13.93 -17.91
CA GLN A 158 -0.69 -14.07 -16.68
C GLN A 158 0.69 -13.39 -16.79
N GLU A 159 1.29 -13.38 -17.97
CA GLU A 159 2.58 -12.73 -18.21
C GLU A 159 2.49 -11.22 -17.96
N ARG A 160 1.45 -10.59 -18.49
CA ARG A 160 1.24 -9.15 -18.33
C ARG A 160 0.93 -8.75 -16.90
N LEU A 161 0.18 -9.56 -16.18
CA LEU A 161 -0.08 -9.34 -14.74
C LEU A 161 1.21 -9.37 -13.92
N ARG A 162 2.13 -10.30 -14.23
CA ARG A 162 3.44 -10.37 -13.56
C ARG A 162 4.30 -9.16 -13.89
N ASP A 163 4.36 -8.77 -15.16
CA ASP A 163 5.08 -7.58 -15.60
C ASP A 163 4.57 -6.32 -14.88
N VAL A 164 3.26 -6.13 -14.81
CA VAL A 164 2.66 -4.97 -14.12
C VAL A 164 2.91 -4.98 -12.64
N GLY A 165 2.94 -6.15 -12.00
CA GLY A 165 3.34 -6.23 -10.60
C GLY A 165 4.74 -5.65 -10.37
N LEU A 166 5.71 -6.09 -11.17
CA LEU A 166 7.10 -5.62 -11.07
C LEU A 166 7.25 -4.16 -11.47
N LEU A 167 6.64 -3.76 -12.60
CA LEU A 167 6.73 -2.40 -13.13
C LEU A 167 6.01 -1.38 -12.25
N SER A 168 4.88 -1.74 -11.63
CA SER A 168 4.20 -0.87 -10.67
C SER A 168 5.05 -0.66 -9.41
N ALA A 169 5.62 -1.74 -8.85
CA ALA A 169 6.52 -1.62 -7.71
C ALA A 169 7.77 -0.77 -8.02
N TYR A 170 8.38 -0.98 -9.19
CA TYR A 170 9.51 -0.18 -9.67
C TYR A 170 9.11 1.30 -9.81
N PHE A 171 8.07 1.60 -10.59
CA PHE A 171 7.61 2.96 -10.86
C PHE A 171 7.23 3.72 -9.59
N THR A 172 6.44 3.10 -8.70
CA THR A 172 6.03 3.73 -7.45
C THR A 172 7.21 3.89 -6.47
N SER A 173 8.26 3.07 -6.58
CA SER A 173 9.49 3.24 -5.78
C SER A 173 10.23 4.54 -6.13
N PHE A 174 10.30 4.92 -7.41
CA PHE A 174 10.86 6.22 -7.81
C PHE A 174 10.09 7.39 -7.21
N LEU A 175 8.76 7.27 -7.14
CA LEU A 175 7.90 8.33 -6.64
C LEU A 175 7.97 8.45 -5.10
N GLN A 176 8.05 7.34 -4.37
CA GLN A 176 8.23 7.36 -2.92
C GLN A 176 9.62 7.86 -2.48
N CYS A 177 10.66 7.71 -3.31
CA CYS A 177 11.97 8.33 -3.02
C CYS A 177 11.86 9.87 -2.91
N GLY A 178 10.90 10.49 -3.61
CA GLY A 178 10.56 11.90 -3.46
C GLY A 178 9.56 12.20 -2.33
N ALA A 179 8.57 11.32 -2.11
CA ALA A 179 7.46 11.56 -1.18
C ALA A 179 7.67 11.06 0.25
N ALA A 180 8.69 10.23 0.55
CA ALA A 180 9.00 9.76 1.90
C ALA A 180 9.43 10.87 2.90
N LYS A 181 9.54 12.11 2.41
CA LYS A 181 9.66 13.30 3.27
C LYS A 181 8.33 13.92 3.69
N ALA A 182 7.23 13.62 2.99
CA ALA A 182 5.95 14.32 3.14
C ALA A 182 5.03 13.75 4.24
N ASP A 183 5.21 12.50 4.65
CA ASP A 183 4.42 11.87 5.73
C ASP A 183 5.07 12.07 7.12
N ARG A 184 6.07 12.96 7.21
CA ARG A 184 6.58 13.45 8.50
C ARG A 184 5.68 14.59 8.98
N ASP A 185 4.38 14.32 9.11
CA ASP A 185 3.39 15.30 9.57
C ASP A 185 3.58 15.73 11.04
N PHE A 186 4.59 15.18 11.70
CA PHE A 186 5.11 15.74 12.94
C PHE A 186 6.29 16.63 12.57
N GLU A 187 6.10 17.96 12.65
CA GLU A 187 7.17 18.97 12.62
C GLU A 187 8.11 18.82 13.84
N LEU A 188 8.64 17.62 14.06
CA LEU A 188 9.67 17.33 15.05
C LEU A 188 10.98 17.81 14.47
N THR A 189 11.64 18.66 15.23
CA THR A 189 13.00 19.09 14.94
C THR A 189 13.97 17.92 15.10
N ASP A 190 15.12 17.98 14.42
CA ASP A 190 16.13 16.91 14.51
C ASP A 190 16.55 16.61 15.97
N ARG A 191 16.57 17.63 16.83
CA ARG A 191 16.87 17.49 18.27
C ARG A 191 15.77 16.80 19.06
N GLU A 192 14.51 17.03 18.70
CA GLU A 192 13.37 16.34 19.31
C GLU A 192 13.36 14.86 18.92
N LEU A 193 13.67 14.54 17.66
CA LEU A 193 13.85 13.16 17.16
C LEU A 193 15.01 12.45 17.86
N GLU A 194 16.16 13.09 17.96
CA GLU A 194 17.35 12.54 18.63
C GLU A 194 17.05 12.25 20.12
N CYS A 195 16.35 13.16 20.79
CA CYS A 195 15.89 12.94 22.16
C CYS A 195 14.91 11.75 22.24
N LEU A 196 13.95 11.65 21.32
CA LEU A 196 12.96 10.58 21.27
C LEU A 196 13.61 9.20 21.04
N PHE A 197 14.66 9.14 20.22
CA PHE A 197 15.43 7.92 19.96
C PHE A 197 16.06 7.36 21.25
N TRP A 198 16.80 8.19 21.99
CA TRP A 198 17.43 7.73 23.23
C TRP A 198 16.43 7.38 24.33
N ILE A 199 15.25 8.01 24.30
CA ILE A 199 14.14 7.67 25.20
C ILE A 199 13.57 6.29 24.85
N ALA A 200 13.44 5.96 23.56
CA ALA A 200 13.00 4.64 23.09
C ALA A 200 14.00 3.53 23.47
N GLU A 201 15.31 3.83 23.44
CA GLU A 201 16.39 2.98 23.95
C GLU A 201 16.40 2.84 25.50
N GLY A 202 15.46 3.48 26.20
CA GLY A 202 15.28 3.34 27.64
C GLY A 202 16.22 4.19 28.49
N LYS A 203 16.90 5.19 27.91
CA LYS A 203 17.79 6.09 28.67
C LYS A 203 17.01 7.07 29.53
N THR A 204 17.54 7.38 30.71
CA THR A 204 17.01 8.42 31.60
C THR A 204 17.34 9.82 31.08
N SER A 205 16.58 10.85 31.47
CA SER A 205 16.82 12.23 31.03
C SER A 205 18.24 12.73 31.37
N ASP A 206 18.87 12.15 32.40
CA ASP A 206 20.26 12.41 32.79
C ASP A 206 21.28 11.81 31.85
N GLU A 207 21.09 10.54 31.50
CA GLU A 207 21.96 9.87 30.54
C GLU A 207 21.85 10.54 29.17
N ILE A 208 20.63 10.92 28.76
CA ILE A 208 20.41 11.64 27.51
C ILE A 208 21.08 13.01 27.54
N ALA A 209 20.98 13.73 28.67
CA ALA A 209 21.67 15.01 28.87
C ALA A 209 23.19 14.85 28.72
N MET A 210 23.77 13.78 29.27
CA MET A 210 25.20 13.47 29.10
C MET A 210 25.55 13.10 27.66
N ILE A 211 24.72 12.31 26.98
CA ILE A 211 24.95 11.89 25.59
C ILE A 211 24.89 13.07 24.62
N LEU A 212 23.90 13.95 24.77
CA LEU A 212 23.64 15.08 23.87
C LEU A 212 24.38 16.37 24.27
N GLY A 213 25.04 16.39 25.43
CA GLY A 213 25.79 17.55 25.91
C GLY A 213 24.90 18.76 26.27
N ILE A 214 23.66 18.52 26.69
CA ILE A 214 22.67 19.56 27.03
C ILE A 214 22.08 19.31 28.43
N SER A 215 21.47 20.34 29.01
CA SER A 215 20.93 20.23 30.38
C SER A 215 19.71 19.29 30.46
N ARG A 216 19.51 18.63 31.61
CA ARG A 216 18.30 17.85 31.90
C ARG A 216 17.02 18.66 31.68
N ASN A 217 17.05 19.96 31.99
CA ASN A 217 15.91 20.85 31.80
C ASN A 217 15.58 21.03 30.31
N THR A 218 16.60 21.16 29.47
CA THR A 218 16.44 21.23 28.01
C THR A 218 15.85 19.94 27.45
N ILE A 219 16.30 18.77 27.95
CA ILE A 219 15.71 17.47 27.59
C ILE A 219 14.23 17.40 27.98
N ASN A 220 13.87 17.79 29.20
CA ASN A 220 12.47 17.79 29.63
C ASN A 220 11.60 18.73 28.76
N ASN A 221 12.16 19.86 28.31
CA ASN A 221 11.48 20.75 27.38
C ASN A 221 11.27 20.10 26.01
N TYR A 222 12.27 19.40 25.46
CA TYR A 222 12.12 18.63 24.23
C TYR A 222 11.07 17.53 24.38
N ILE A 223 11.07 16.78 25.47
CA ILE A 223 10.06 15.73 25.74
C ILE A 223 8.65 16.34 25.79
N THR A 224 8.49 17.48 26.46
CA THR A 224 7.19 18.17 26.54
C THR A 224 6.74 18.68 25.18
N SER A 225 7.67 19.22 24.38
CA SER A 225 7.38 19.67 23.02
C SER A 225 6.99 18.51 22.11
N VAL A 226 7.71 17.38 22.16
CA VAL A 226 7.38 16.14 21.45
C VAL A 226 6.00 15.67 21.85
N MET A 227 5.72 15.51 23.16
CA MET A 227 4.42 15.04 23.65
C MET A 227 3.27 15.92 23.18
N ARG A 228 3.47 17.24 23.14
CA ARG A 228 2.49 18.19 22.62
C ARG A 228 2.28 18.02 21.10
N LYS A 229 3.37 17.89 20.33
CA LYS A 229 3.32 17.72 18.87
C LYS A 229 2.74 16.37 18.43
N THR A 230 2.95 15.31 19.22
CA THR A 230 2.42 13.97 18.97
C THR A 230 1.09 13.69 19.67
N ALA A 231 0.49 14.70 20.33
CA ALA A 231 -0.75 14.59 21.10
C ALA A 231 -0.78 13.45 22.14
N THR A 232 0.38 13.06 22.69
CA THR A 232 0.52 11.99 23.68
C THR A 232 0.57 12.54 25.10
N LYS A 233 0.02 11.80 26.07
CA LYS A 233 -0.09 12.24 27.48
C LYS A 233 1.06 11.75 28.36
N THR A 234 1.71 10.65 27.98
CA THR A 234 2.80 10.05 28.75
C THR A 234 4.03 9.83 27.90
N ARG A 235 5.20 9.80 28.55
CA ARG A 235 6.48 9.48 27.89
C ARG A 235 6.44 8.09 27.22
N SER A 236 5.82 7.11 27.86
CA SER A 236 5.66 5.76 27.29
C SER A 236 4.74 5.75 26.07
N GLU A 237 3.68 6.56 26.08
CA GLU A 237 2.79 6.73 24.94
C GLU A 237 3.50 7.41 23.77
N ALA A 238 4.36 8.41 24.05
CA ALA A 238 5.22 9.03 23.03
C ALA A 238 6.20 8.03 22.41
N ILE A 239 6.77 7.10 23.19
CA ILE A 239 7.62 6.02 22.67
C ILE A 239 6.79 5.08 21.79
N ALA A 240 5.64 4.61 22.27
CA ALA A 240 4.77 3.73 21.51
C ALA A 240 4.28 4.41 20.21
N PHE A 241 4.07 5.72 20.24
CA PHE A 241 3.76 6.52 19.08
C PHE A 241 4.94 6.58 18.09
N ALA A 242 6.15 6.84 18.59
CA ALA A 242 7.35 6.92 17.79
C ALA A 242 7.64 5.61 17.04
N VAL A 243 7.52 4.48 17.73
CA VAL A 243 7.70 3.13 17.15
C VAL A 243 6.61 2.82 16.11
N ARG A 244 5.35 3.15 16.40
CA ARG A 244 4.23 2.92 15.47
C ARG A 244 4.36 3.74 14.19
N ASN A 245 4.85 4.97 14.30
CA ASN A 245 5.02 5.90 13.18
C ASN A 245 6.43 5.85 12.56
N ASN A 246 7.26 4.87 12.94
CA ASN A 246 8.63 4.71 12.43
C ASN A 246 9.52 5.98 12.55
N LEU A 247 9.32 6.77 13.61
CA LEU A 247 10.13 7.95 13.91
C LEU A 247 11.51 7.57 14.49
N VAL A 248 11.60 6.40 15.13
CA VAL A 248 12.78 5.86 15.80
C VAL A 248 12.88 4.35 15.60
#